data_AF-A0AAD8CNP7-F1
#
_entry.id   AF-A0AAD8CNP7-F1
#
_cell.length_a   1.000
_cell.length_b   1.000
_cell.length_c   1.000
_cell.angle_alpha   90.00
_cell.angle_beta   90.00
_cell.angle_gamma   90.00
#
_symmetry.space_group_name_H-M   'P 1'
#
loop_
_entity.id
_entity.type
_entity.pdbx_description
1 polymer ?
#
loop_
_entity_poly.entity_id
_entity_poly.type
_entity_poly.pdbx_seq_one_letter_code
_entity_poly.pdbx_strand_id
1 'polypeptide(L)'
;MYCEQIKTLTELLKNIATIQKSVEWISYYLLKNIATIQKSVEWINYYLLKNIATIQKSVEWISYYLLKNIATIQKSVEWICYYLLKNIATIQKSEMKMKFLGRTCLIVLSLLPAVSTQIGWTVVGTDQPVIAEPGDDVILPCHISPRLSAVDMEVRWFREKFDRPVHLYMNQNNLLETQDSDYQGRTALSPEALQTGDISLKLRNLQPSDSGIYTCYADDRSWYEDGQTEVIVAAMERKLEPMGK
;
A
#
# COMPACT_ATOMS: atom_id res chain seq x y z
N MET A 1 89.80 4.64 30.68
CA MET A 1 88.95 5.06 29.54
C MET A 1 87.63 4.29 29.49
N TYR A 2 87.65 2.95 29.44
CA TYR A 2 86.44 2.11 29.40
C TYR A 2 85.48 2.27 30.60
N CYS A 3 85.99 2.38 31.83
CA CYS A 3 85.15 2.49 33.03
C CYS A 3 84.27 3.75 33.04
N GLU A 4 84.78 4.87 32.50
CA GLU A 4 84.05 6.13 32.44
C GLU A 4 83.00 6.11 31.33
N GLN A 5 83.28 5.45 30.20
CA GLN A 5 82.29 5.20 29.14
C GLN A 5 81.12 4.33 29.63
N ILE A 6 81.38 3.32 30.46
CA ILE A 6 80.35 2.46 31.04
C ILE A 6 79.44 3.24 32.00
N LYS A 7 80.00 4.14 32.83
CA LYS A 7 79.20 5.00 33.71
C LYS A 7 78.28 5.93 32.89
N THR A 8 78.83 6.59 31.87
CA THR A 8 78.05 7.48 30.99
C THR A 8 76.93 6.72 30.26
N LEU A 9 77.21 5.51 29.77
CA LEU A 9 76.20 4.67 29.12
C LEU A 9 75.10 4.24 30.11
N THR A 10 75.47 3.89 31.34
CA THR A 10 74.51 3.50 32.38
C THR A 10 73.59 4.68 32.75
N GLU A 11 74.13 5.89 32.83
CA GLU A 11 73.35 7.09 33.11
C GLU A 11 72.42 7.46 31.96
N LEU A 12 72.87 7.32 30.71
CA LEU A 12 72.01 7.46 29.52
C LEU A 12 70.86 6.46 29.51
N LEU A 13 71.11 5.19 29.85
CA LEU A 13 70.06 4.17 29.92
C LEU A 13 69.01 4.48 30.99
N LYS A 14 69.42 4.98 32.16
CA LYS A 14 68.49 5.44 33.20
C LYS A 14 67.65 6.63 32.74
N ASN A 15 68.26 7.58 32.03
CA ASN A 15 67.57 8.75 31.48
C ASN A 15 66.53 8.33 30.42
N ILE A 16 66.90 7.42 29.51
CA ILE A 16 65.97 6.85 28.51
C ILE A 16 64.81 6.12 29.21
N ALA A 17 65.08 5.29 30.22
CA ALA A 17 64.03 4.59 30.96
C ALA A 17 63.07 5.56 31.68
N THR A 18 63.59 6.69 32.19
CA THR A 18 62.78 7.74 32.84
C THR A 18 61.93 8.51 31.83
N ILE A 19 62.47 8.81 30.66
CA ILE A 19 61.74 9.42 29.55
C ILE A 19 60.64 8.48 29.06
N GLN A 20 60.94 7.19 28.89
CA GLN A 20 59.96 6.20 28.45
C GLN A 20 58.77 6.12 29.41
N LYS A 21 59.01 6.06 30.72
CA LYS A 21 57.94 6.09 31.72
C LYS A 21 57.11 7.37 31.65
N SER A 22 57.76 8.52 31.42
CA SER A 22 57.05 9.79 31.24
C SER A 22 56.17 9.77 29.98
N VAL A 23 56.67 9.22 28.87
CA VAL A 23 55.91 9.06 27.62
C VAL A 23 54.71 8.12 27.80
N GLU A 24 54.90 6.99 28.50
CA GLU A 24 53.81 6.05 28.82
C GLU A 24 52.71 6.71 29.66
N TRP A 25 53.09 7.48 30.68
CA TRP A 25 52.15 8.24 31.51
C TRP A 25 51.39 9.31 30.70
N ILE A 26 52.09 10.08 29.87
CA ILE A 26 51.46 11.08 29.00
C ILE A 26 50.50 10.42 28.02
N SER A 27 50.91 9.30 27.39
CA SER A 27 50.08 8.53 26.47
C SER A 27 48.81 8.01 27.17
N TYR A 28 48.96 7.46 28.38
CA TYR A 28 47.83 6.99 29.18
C TYR A 28 46.81 8.10 29.46
N TYR A 29 47.27 9.28 29.92
CA TYR A 29 46.38 10.41 30.20
C TYR A 29 45.70 10.94 28.93
N LEU A 30 46.42 11.03 27.81
CA LEU A 30 45.85 11.44 26.53
C LEU A 30 44.76 10.48 26.05
N LEU A 31 45.02 9.18 26.08
CA LEU A 31 44.04 8.16 25.68
C LEU A 31 42.79 8.20 26.56
N LYS A 32 42.96 8.37 27.87
CA LYS A 32 41.84 8.50 28.80
C LYS A 32 40.99 9.74 28.53
N ASN A 33 41.63 10.87 28.22
CA ASN A 33 40.93 12.11 27.87
C ASN A 33 40.18 11.97 26.53
N ILE A 34 40.81 11.39 25.50
CA ILE A 34 40.18 11.12 24.20
C ILE A 34 38.96 10.22 24.38
N ALA A 35 39.07 9.13 25.14
CA ALA A 35 37.94 8.22 25.39
C ALA A 35 36.78 8.92 26.11
N THR A 36 37.07 9.87 27.00
CA THR A 36 36.05 10.66 27.70
C THR A 36 35.36 11.63 26.74
N ILE A 37 36.13 12.31 25.89
CA ILE A 37 35.60 13.20 24.85
C ILE A 37 34.73 12.41 23.87
N GLN A 38 35.18 11.24 23.44
CA GLN A 38 34.45 10.38 22.52
C GLN A 38 33.08 9.99 23.07
N LYS A 39 33.00 9.59 24.35
CA LYS A 39 31.72 9.29 25.01
C LYS A 39 30.78 10.49 25.02
N SER A 40 31.30 11.69 25.28
CA SER A 40 30.51 12.91 25.23
C SER A 40 29.98 13.20 23.81
N VAL A 41 30.81 12.98 22.78
CA VAL A 41 30.40 13.12 21.37
C VAL A 41 29.33 12.11 21.00
N GLU A 42 29.48 10.85 21.39
CA GLU A 42 28.49 9.79 21.16
C GLU A 42 27.15 10.14 21.80
N TRP A 43 27.16 10.65 23.03
CA TRP A 43 25.95 11.04 23.74
C TRP A 43 25.25 12.24 23.08
N ILE A 44 26.02 13.26 22.67
CA ILE A 44 25.48 14.41 21.92
C ILE A 44 24.86 13.93 20.60
N ASN A 45 25.56 13.07 19.86
CA ASN A 45 25.07 12.56 18.58
C ASN A 45 23.79 11.74 18.75
N TYR A 46 23.73 10.87 19.77
CA TYR A 46 22.52 10.12 20.12
C TYR A 46 21.33 11.05 20.38
N TYR A 47 21.53 12.10 21.19
CA TYR A 47 20.47 13.04 21.53
C TYR A 47 19.99 13.83 20.30
N LEU A 48 20.93 14.26 19.45
CA LEU A 48 20.62 14.99 18.22
C LEU A 48 19.82 14.12 17.24
N LEU A 49 20.25 12.87 17.01
CA LEU A 49 19.54 11.91 16.15
C LEU A 49 18.13 11.63 16.66
N LYS A 50 17.96 11.46 17.98
CA LYS A 50 16.65 11.23 18.59
C LYS A 50 15.70 12.41 18.38
N ASN A 51 16.19 13.64 18.53
CA ASN A 51 15.39 14.84 18.28
C ASN A 51 15.02 14.98 16.80
N ILE A 52 15.97 14.74 15.89
CA ILE A 52 15.72 14.74 14.43
C ILE A 52 14.64 13.71 14.08
N ALA A 53 14.74 12.48 14.59
CA ALA A 53 13.74 11.44 14.33
C ALA A 53 12.34 11.83 14.83
N THR A 54 12.26 12.54 15.95
CA THR A 54 10.98 13.04 16.50
C THR A 54 10.40 14.14 15.62
N ILE A 55 11.23 15.09 15.19
CA ILE A 55 10.83 16.16 14.26
C ILE A 55 10.38 15.55 12.92
N GLN A 56 11.11 14.56 12.41
CA GLN A 56 10.80 13.90 11.15
C GLN A 56 9.43 13.22 11.20
N LYS A 57 9.09 12.52 12.28
CA LYS A 57 7.75 11.93 12.46
C LYS A 57 6.65 12.98 12.41
N SER A 58 6.86 14.15 13.03
CA SER A 58 5.90 15.25 12.96
C SER A 58 5.75 15.80 11.54
N VAL A 59 6.86 15.92 10.79
CA VAL A 59 6.85 16.35 9.38
C VAL A 59 6.11 15.33 8.50
N GLU A 60 6.34 14.03 8.69
CA GLU A 60 5.63 12.96 7.97
C GLU A 60 4.12 13.03 8.23
N TRP A 61 3.71 13.22 9.48
CA TRP A 61 2.29 13.38 9.85
C TRP A 61 1.64 14.62 9.20
N ILE A 62 2.34 15.76 9.22
CA ILE A 62 1.85 16.99 8.58
C ILE A 62 1.73 16.78 7.06
N SER A 63 2.72 16.15 6.44
CA SER A 63 2.73 15.83 5.01
C SER A 63 1.54 14.94 4.63
N TYR A 64 1.32 13.85 5.38
CA TYR A 64 0.17 12.96 5.20
C TYR A 64 -1.17 13.72 5.22
N TYR A 65 -1.38 14.57 6.24
CA TYR A 65 -2.63 15.30 6.39
C TYR A 65 -2.87 16.31 5.26
N LEU A 66 -1.81 17.02 4.83
CA LEU A 66 -1.88 17.95 3.70
C LEU A 66 -2.20 17.22 2.39
N LEU A 67 -1.54 16.11 2.11
CA LEU A 67 -1.79 15.31 0.90
C LEU A 67 -3.22 14.77 0.86
N LYS A 68 -3.74 14.28 2.00
CA LYS A 68 -5.11 13.78 2.10
C LYS A 68 -6.16 14.87 1.81
N ASN A 69 -5.94 16.08 2.32
CA ASN A 69 -6.83 17.21 2.05
C ASN A 69 -6.77 17.63 0.57
N ILE A 70 -5.58 17.70 -0.02
CA ILE A 70 -5.40 18.00 -1.46
C ILE A 70 -6.12 16.96 -2.31
N ALA A 71 -5.97 15.66 -2.02
CA ALA A 71 -6.63 14.59 -2.76
C ALA A 71 -8.17 14.70 -2.69
N THR A 72 -8.71 15.08 -1.53
CA THR A 72 -10.17 15.26 -1.35
C THR A 72 -10.69 16.45 -2.17
N ILE A 73 -9.94 17.56 -2.18
CA ILE A 73 -10.25 18.73 -3.01
C ILE A 73 -10.15 18.36 -4.49
N GLN A 74 -9.10 17.63 -4.89
CA GLN A 74 -8.89 17.20 -6.27
C GLN A 74 -10.05 16.33 -6.77
N LYS A 75 -10.49 15.32 -5.99
CA LYS A 75 -11.66 14.51 -6.34
C LYS A 75 -12.93 15.34 -6.50
N SER A 76 -13.12 16.35 -5.64
CA SER A 76 -14.26 17.26 -5.74
C SER A 76 -14.21 18.12 -7.01
N VAL A 77 -13.02 18.63 -7.37
CA VAL A 77 -12.79 19.39 -8.60
C VAL A 77 -13.00 18.52 -9.84
N GLU A 78 -12.50 17.28 -9.85
CA GLU A 78 -12.71 16.33 -10.94
C GLU A 78 -14.20 16.05 -11.17
N TRP A 79 -14.96 15.83 -10.10
CA TRP A 79 -16.39 15.60 -10.20
C TRP A 79 -17.16 16.81 -10.73
N ILE A 80 -16.81 18.03 -10.28
CA ILE A 80 -17.37 19.27 -10.80
C ILE A 80 -17.06 19.42 -12.30
N CYS A 81 -15.80 19.18 -12.71
CA CYS A 81 -15.40 19.23 -14.12
C CYS A 81 -16.17 18.22 -14.97
N TYR A 82 -16.31 16.97 -14.52
CA TYR A 82 -17.09 15.94 -15.19
C TYR A 82 -18.56 16.38 -15.37
N TYR A 83 -19.19 16.90 -14.32
CA TYR A 83 -20.59 17.33 -14.34
C TYR A 83 -20.82 18.52 -15.28
N LEU A 84 -19.91 19.51 -15.26
CA LEU A 84 -19.95 20.66 -16.16
C LEU A 84 -19.76 20.24 -17.63
N LEU A 85 -18.80 19.37 -17.91
CA LEU A 85 -18.56 18.84 -19.26
C LEU A 85 -19.77 18.06 -19.79
N LYS A 86 -20.39 17.22 -18.94
CA LYS A 86 -21.60 16.46 -19.29
C LYS A 86 -22.78 17.37 -19.63
N ASN A 87 -22.98 18.44 -18.87
CA ASN A 87 -24.06 19.41 -19.11
C ASN A 87 -23.82 20.24 -20.38
N ILE A 88 -22.59 20.69 -20.62
CA ILE A 88 -22.21 21.36 -21.88
C ILE A 88 -22.44 20.41 -23.06
N ALA A 89 -22.06 19.13 -22.95
CA ALA A 89 -22.30 18.14 -23.99
C ALA A 89 -23.80 17.91 -24.25
N THR A 90 -24.66 17.94 -23.23
CA THR A 90 -26.12 17.87 -23.42
C THR A 90 -26.72 19.14 -24.04
N ILE A 91 -26.21 20.33 -23.71
CA ILE A 91 -26.63 21.60 -24.30
C ILE A 91 -26.16 21.69 -25.77
N GLN A 92 -24.94 21.26 -26.06
CA GLN A 92 -24.44 21.12 -27.42
C GLN A 92 -25.23 20.06 -28.21
N LYS A 93 -25.66 18.95 -27.57
CA LYS A 93 -26.51 17.93 -28.19
C LYS A 93 -27.91 18.45 -28.57
N SER A 94 -28.42 19.48 -27.88
CA SER A 94 -29.66 20.17 -28.29
C SER A 94 -29.50 21.17 -29.44
N GLU A 95 -28.29 21.65 -29.74
CA GLU A 95 -28.02 22.61 -30.84
C GLU A 95 -27.31 22.01 -32.07
N MET A 96 -26.69 20.82 -31.96
CA MET A 96 -25.83 20.26 -33.02
C MET A 96 -26.60 19.49 -34.11
N LYS A 97 -27.41 20.21 -34.90
CA LYS A 97 -27.78 19.82 -36.28
C LYS A 97 -26.89 20.45 -37.34
N MET A 98 -25.78 21.11 -36.97
CA MET A 98 -24.86 21.73 -37.93
C MET A 98 -23.48 21.03 -37.92
N LYS A 99 -23.29 20.19 -38.95
CA LYS A 99 -22.05 19.51 -39.32
C LYS A 99 -20.92 20.53 -39.50
N PHE A 100 -19.75 20.37 -38.85
CA PHE A 100 -18.43 20.76 -39.40
C PHE A 100 -17.19 20.47 -38.51
N LEU A 101 -17.31 19.87 -37.32
CA LEU A 101 -16.17 19.65 -36.38
C LEU A 101 -15.53 18.24 -36.42
N GLY A 102 -15.81 17.41 -37.43
CA GLY A 102 -15.34 16.02 -37.47
C GLY A 102 -13.90 15.79 -37.96
N ARG A 103 -13.29 16.76 -38.64
CA ARG A 103 -11.99 16.55 -39.34
C ARG A 103 -10.77 17.04 -38.58
N THR A 104 -10.92 18.07 -37.74
CA THR A 104 -9.82 18.62 -36.94
C THR A 104 -9.54 17.81 -35.68
N CYS A 105 -10.55 17.14 -35.12
CA CYS A 105 -10.43 16.35 -33.89
C CYS A 105 -9.63 15.04 -34.07
N LEU A 106 -9.75 14.39 -35.24
CA LEU A 106 -9.05 13.12 -35.54
C LEU A 106 -7.53 13.27 -35.63
N ILE A 107 -7.04 14.40 -36.14
CA ILE A 107 -5.61 14.65 -36.33
C ILE A 107 -4.93 14.96 -34.97
N VAL A 108 -5.65 15.67 -34.09
CA VAL A 108 -5.18 15.97 -32.73
C VAL A 108 -5.14 14.69 -31.87
N LEU A 109 -6.08 13.76 -32.05
CA LEU A 109 -6.11 12.48 -31.34
C LEU A 109 -4.94 11.55 -31.73
N SER A 110 -4.46 11.62 -32.98
CA SER A 110 -3.34 10.79 -33.47
C SER A 110 -1.95 11.26 -33.04
N LEU A 111 -1.83 12.48 -32.50
CA LEU A 111 -0.55 13.11 -32.13
C LEU A 111 -0.30 13.14 -30.62
N LEU A 112 -1.26 12.70 -29.80
CA LEU A 112 -1.00 12.44 -28.39
C LEU A 112 -0.33 11.06 -28.29
N PRO A 113 0.90 10.95 -27.74
CA PRO A 113 1.36 9.66 -27.28
C PRO A 113 0.34 9.16 -26.26
N ALA A 114 -0.12 7.92 -26.43
CA ALA A 114 -0.88 7.20 -25.41
C ALA A 114 0.05 6.94 -24.23
N VAL A 115 0.35 8.00 -23.47
CA VAL A 115 1.02 7.88 -22.17
C VAL A 115 -0.06 7.35 -21.24
N SER A 116 -0.06 6.03 -21.04
CA SER A 116 -0.81 5.42 -19.95
C SER A 116 -0.25 5.97 -18.64
N THR A 117 -0.96 6.92 -18.04
CA THR A 117 -0.62 7.50 -16.74
C THR A 117 -1.21 6.68 -15.60
N GLN A 118 -1.09 5.35 -15.64
CA GLN A 118 -1.40 4.52 -14.47
C GLN A 118 -0.22 4.57 -13.51
N ILE A 119 -0.27 5.54 -12.58
CA ILE A 119 0.74 5.75 -11.53
C ILE A 119 0.53 4.79 -10.34
N GLY A 120 -0.48 3.91 -10.40
CA GLY A 120 -0.78 2.94 -9.36
C GLY A 120 -1.45 1.67 -9.89
N TRP A 121 -1.71 0.74 -8.99
CA TRP A 121 -2.50 -0.45 -9.25
C TRP A 121 -3.99 -0.17 -9.06
N THR A 122 -4.84 -0.95 -9.72
CA THR A 122 -6.30 -0.88 -9.65
C THR A 122 -6.89 -2.21 -9.23
N VAL A 123 -8.04 -2.19 -8.56
CA VAL A 123 -8.84 -3.38 -8.28
C VAL A 123 -9.91 -3.52 -9.35
N VAL A 124 -10.04 -4.72 -9.91
CA VAL A 124 -10.94 -5.02 -11.03
C VAL A 124 -11.89 -6.13 -10.60
N GLY A 125 -13.16 -5.76 -10.43
CA GLY A 125 -14.27 -6.69 -10.25
C GLY A 125 -14.77 -7.26 -11.57
N THR A 126 -16.05 -7.61 -11.64
CA THR A 126 -16.69 -8.13 -12.87
C THR A 126 -17.95 -7.34 -13.20
N ASP A 127 -18.09 -6.96 -14.48
CA ASP A 127 -19.30 -6.34 -15.02
C ASP A 127 -20.42 -7.35 -15.24
N GLN A 128 -20.10 -8.65 -15.31
CA GLN A 128 -21.07 -9.72 -15.46
C GLN A 128 -21.54 -10.22 -14.09
N PRO A 129 -22.86 -10.31 -13.85
CA PRO A 129 -23.39 -10.83 -12.60
C PRO A 129 -23.09 -12.32 -12.46
N VAL A 130 -22.74 -12.73 -11.24
CA VAL A 130 -22.61 -14.14 -10.86
C VAL A 130 -24.00 -14.66 -10.53
N ILE A 131 -24.53 -15.54 -11.39
CA ILE A 131 -25.86 -16.13 -11.26
C ILE A 131 -25.71 -17.54 -10.70
N ALA A 132 -26.38 -17.85 -9.59
CA ALA A 132 -26.36 -19.17 -8.96
C ALA A 132 -27.66 -19.48 -8.19
N GLU A 133 -27.89 -20.75 -7.89
CA GLU A 133 -29.07 -21.19 -7.16
C GLU A 133 -28.86 -21.08 -5.64
N PRO A 134 -29.95 -20.95 -4.85
CA PRO A 134 -29.86 -21.08 -3.40
C PRO A 134 -29.21 -22.41 -2.98
N GLY A 135 -28.22 -22.33 -2.08
CA GLY A 135 -27.44 -23.46 -1.59
C GLY A 135 -26.10 -23.67 -2.31
N ASP A 136 -25.87 -23.03 -3.46
CA ASP A 136 -24.62 -23.18 -4.19
C ASP A 136 -23.41 -22.53 -3.49
N ASP A 137 -22.22 -23.02 -3.83
CA ASP A 137 -20.95 -22.36 -3.55
C ASP A 137 -20.53 -21.56 -4.79
N VAL A 138 -20.26 -20.27 -4.62
CA VAL A 138 -19.86 -19.37 -5.71
C VAL A 138 -18.50 -18.72 -5.44
N ILE A 139 -17.86 -18.25 -6.51
CA ILE A 139 -16.68 -17.40 -6.46
C ILE A 139 -17.05 -16.05 -7.04
N LEU A 140 -16.84 -14.98 -6.27
CA LEU A 140 -17.02 -13.60 -6.71
C LEU A 140 -15.67 -13.12 -7.24
N PRO A 141 -15.51 -12.94 -8.57
CA PRO A 141 -14.22 -12.63 -9.16
C PRO A 141 -13.78 -11.20 -8.83
N CYS A 142 -12.57 -11.04 -8.31
CA CYS A 142 -11.93 -9.75 -8.16
C CYS A 142 -10.40 -9.89 -8.12
N HIS A 143 -9.69 -9.00 -8.80
CA HIS A 143 -8.23 -9.09 -8.88
C HIS A 143 -7.56 -7.71 -8.98
N ILE A 144 -6.28 -7.66 -8.63
CA ILE A 144 -5.44 -6.48 -8.76
C ILE A 144 -4.78 -6.45 -10.15
N SER A 145 -4.82 -5.29 -10.79
CA SER A 145 -4.21 -5.03 -12.09
C SER A 145 -3.27 -3.81 -12.01
N PRO A 146 -2.01 -3.92 -12.47
CA PRO A 146 -1.34 -5.14 -12.93
C PRO A 146 -1.21 -6.19 -11.81
N ARG A 147 -0.92 -7.45 -12.16
CA ARG A 147 -0.78 -8.52 -11.17
C ARG A 147 0.34 -8.21 -10.18
N LEU A 148 0.01 -8.21 -8.90
CA LEU A 148 0.93 -7.96 -7.79
C LEU A 148 0.42 -8.66 -6.54
N SER A 149 1.32 -8.99 -5.61
CA SER A 149 0.95 -9.77 -4.43
C SER A 149 0.06 -8.98 -3.47
N ALA A 150 -1.06 -9.56 -3.08
CA ALA A 150 -1.98 -9.03 -2.07
C ALA A 150 -1.75 -9.61 -0.67
N VAL A 151 -0.70 -10.41 -0.47
CA VAL A 151 -0.45 -11.15 0.79
C VAL A 151 -0.30 -10.21 1.98
N ASP A 152 0.37 -9.07 1.80
CA ASP A 152 0.61 -8.07 2.85
C ASP A 152 -0.40 -6.92 2.86
N MET A 153 -1.43 -6.99 2.00
CA MET A 153 -2.49 -5.99 1.91
C MET A 153 -3.62 -6.28 2.90
N GLU A 154 -4.38 -5.25 3.27
CA GLU A 154 -5.73 -5.47 3.75
C GLU A 154 -6.63 -5.78 2.55
N VAL A 155 -7.30 -6.93 2.57
CA VAL A 155 -8.31 -7.29 1.59
C VAL A 155 -9.66 -7.38 2.29
N ARG A 156 -10.62 -6.59 1.83
CA ARG A 156 -11.94 -6.51 2.41
C ARG A 156 -13.01 -6.74 1.35
N TRP A 157 -13.98 -7.57 1.69
CA TRP A 157 -15.24 -7.67 0.96
C TRP A 157 -16.36 -7.11 1.82
N PHE A 158 -17.19 -6.24 1.27
CA PHE A 158 -18.33 -5.67 1.97
C PHE A 158 -19.48 -5.37 1.00
N ARG A 159 -20.67 -5.10 1.54
CA ARG A 159 -21.84 -4.67 0.75
C ARG A 159 -22.03 -3.17 0.91
N GLU A 160 -23.00 -2.75 1.72
CA GLU A 160 -23.29 -1.34 1.94
C GLU A 160 -22.38 -0.67 2.97
N LYS A 161 -21.94 -1.44 3.98
CA LYS A 161 -21.26 -0.92 5.17
C LYS A 161 -19.83 -1.43 5.24
N PHE A 162 -18.87 -0.51 5.12
CA PHE A 162 -17.45 -0.84 5.19
C PHE A 162 -17.07 -1.48 6.54
N ASP A 163 -17.65 -1.02 7.65
CA ASP A 163 -17.42 -1.50 9.02
C ASP A 163 -18.05 -2.86 9.32
N ARG A 164 -18.90 -3.38 8.42
CA ARG A 164 -19.50 -4.73 8.49
C ARG A 164 -19.06 -5.57 7.29
N PRO A 165 -17.82 -6.05 7.29
CA PRO A 165 -17.29 -6.80 6.17
C PRO A 165 -17.98 -8.16 6.02
N VAL A 166 -18.25 -8.53 4.78
CA VAL A 166 -18.57 -9.88 4.34
C VAL A 166 -17.37 -10.80 4.56
N HIS A 167 -16.15 -10.28 4.36
CA HIS A 167 -14.90 -10.96 4.68
C HIS A 167 -13.80 -9.93 4.92
N LEU A 168 -12.91 -10.20 5.87
CA LEU A 168 -11.76 -9.35 6.19
C LEU A 168 -10.50 -10.19 6.32
N TYR A 169 -9.52 -9.90 5.47
CA TYR A 169 -8.17 -10.42 5.53
C TYR A 169 -7.21 -9.26 5.81
N MET A 170 -6.44 -9.37 6.88
CA MET A 170 -5.45 -8.37 7.28
C MET A 170 -4.36 -9.03 8.12
N ASN A 171 -3.13 -8.54 8.03
CA ASN A 171 -1.97 -9.09 8.78
C ASN A 171 -1.81 -10.61 8.55
N GLN A 172 -1.97 -11.03 7.29
CA GLN A 172 -1.85 -12.43 6.86
C GLN A 172 -2.83 -13.40 7.53
N ASN A 173 -3.95 -12.90 8.05
CA ASN A 173 -4.96 -13.68 8.74
C ASN A 173 -6.37 -13.25 8.36
N ASN A 174 -7.30 -14.22 8.37
CA ASN A 174 -8.74 -13.94 8.24
C ASN A 174 -9.29 -13.53 9.61
N LEU A 175 -9.87 -12.32 9.69
CA LEU A 175 -10.38 -11.75 10.94
C LEU A 175 -11.89 -12.02 11.08
N LEU A 176 -12.21 -13.25 11.47
CA LEU A 176 -13.59 -13.75 11.58
C LEU A 176 -14.43 -12.98 12.63
N GLU A 177 -13.81 -12.44 13.67
CA GLU A 177 -14.52 -11.74 14.77
C GLU A 177 -15.15 -10.42 14.32
N THR A 178 -14.55 -9.76 13.33
CA THR A 178 -15.03 -8.48 12.79
C THR A 178 -16.03 -8.68 11.65
N GLN A 179 -16.20 -9.92 11.20
CA GLN A 179 -17.05 -10.27 10.07
C GLN A 179 -18.54 -10.21 10.45
N ASP A 180 -19.38 -9.75 9.53
CA ASP A 180 -20.83 -9.76 9.70
C ASP A 180 -21.33 -11.20 9.94
N SER A 181 -22.20 -11.36 10.94
CA SER A 181 -22.68 -12.65 11.42
C SER A 181 -23.32 -13.51 10.33
N ASP A 182 -23.93 -12.89 9.33
CA ASP A 182 -24.61 -13.59 8.24
C ASP A 182 -23.65 -14.34 7.31
N TYR A 183 -22.36 -13.97 7.35
CA TYR A 183 -21.31 -14.50 6.47
C TYR A 183 -20.27 -15.37 7.20
N GLN A 184 -20.28 -15.38 8.54
CA GLN A 184 -19.31 -16.12 9.34
C GLN A 184 -19.29 -17.62 8.96
N GLY A 185 -18.10 -18.16 8.70
CA GLY A 185 -17.90 -19.56 8.30
C GLY A 185 -18.34 -19.89 6.86
N ARG A 186 -18.88 -18.91 6.12
CA ARG A 186 -19.35 -19.09 4.74
C ARG A 186 -18.39 -18.49 3.70
N THR A 187 -17.40 -17.71 4.13
CA THR A 187 -16.50 -16.99 3.21
C THR A 187 -15.04 -17.39 3.36
N ALA A 188 -14.30 -17.36 2.25
CA ALA A 188 -12.86 -17.61 2.25
C ALA A 188 -12.15 -16.94 1.05
N LEU A 189 -10.92 -16.49 1.27
CA LEU A 189 -9.95 -16.16 0.22
C LEU A 189 -8.96 -17.32 0.03
N SER A 190 -8.37 -17.41 -1.17
CA SER A 190 -7.34 -18.41 -1.49
C SER A 190 -5.94 -17.84 -1.19
N PRO A 191 -5.19 -18.38 -0.20
CA PRO A 191 -3.85 -17.91 0.13
C PRO A 191 -2.87 -17.97 -1.05
N GLU A 192 -3.00 -18.99 -1.90
CA GLU A 192 -2.19 -19.15 -3.10
C GLU A 192 -2.53 -18.09 -4.16
N ALA A 193 -3.80 -17.75 -4.31
CA ALA A 193 -4.26 -16.77 -5.30
C ALA A 193 -3.83 -15.34 -4.94
N LEU A 194 -3.81 -15.01 -3.65
CA LEU A 194 -3.32 -13.72 -3.12
C LEU A 194 -1.88 -13.42 -3.55
N GLN A 195 -1.04 -14.45 -3.74
CA GLN A 195 0.34 -14.25 -4.19
C GLN A 195 0.41 -13.59 -5.57
N THR A 196 -0.62 -13.78 -6.39
CA THR A 196 -0.71 -13.23 -7.76
C THR A 196 -1.67 -12.04 -7.88
N GLY A 197 -2.25 -11.58 -6.76
CA GLY A 197 -3.19 -10.47 -6.72
C GLY A 197 -4.62 -10.85 -7.04
N ASP A 198 -4.96 -12.13 -7.02
CA ASP A 198 -6.35 -12.57 -7.11
C ASP A 198 -6.95 -12.59 -5.71
N ILE A 199 -7.94 -11.72 -5.51
CA ILE A 199 -8.63 -11.46 -4.24
C ILE A 199 -10.09 -11.93 -4.30
N SER A 200 -10.39 -12.87 -5.21
CA SER A 200 -11.73 -13.42 -5.41
C SER A 200 -12.26 -14.10 -4.15
N LEU A 201 -13.52 -13.83 -3.82
CA LEU A 201 -14.16 -14.36 -2.63
C LEU A 201 -14.90 -15.65 -2.93
N LYS A 202 -14.58 -16.73 -2.22
CA LYS A 202 -15.46 -17.90 -2.16
C LYS A 202 -16.58 -17.64 -1.16
N LEU A 203 -17.83 -17.68 -1.59
CA LEU A 203 -19.02 -17.59 -0.74
C LEU A 203 -19.80 -18.91 -0.81
N ARG A 204 -20.08 -19.51 0.34
CA ARG A 204 -20.68 -20.84 0.48
C ARG A 204 -22.13 -20.81 0.90
N ASN A 205 -22.87 -21.83 0.48
CA ASN A 205 -24.27 -22.04 0.86
C ASN A 205 -25.11 -20.78 0.62
N LEU A 206 -25.19 -20.35 -0.65
CA LEU A 206 -25.83 -19.10 -1.05
C LEU A 206 -27.27 -19.01 -0.54
N GLN A 207 -27.63 -17.88 0.05
CA GLN A 207 -28.97 -17.59 0.54
C GLN A 207 -29.63 -16.55 -0.36
N PRO A 208 -30.97 -16.52 -0.48
CA PRO A 208 -31.66 -15.48 -1.24
C PRO A 208 -31.29 -14.05 -0.81
N SER A 209 -30.99 -13.84 0.47
CA SER A 209 -30.54 -12.56 1.04
C SER A 209 -29.14 -12.12 0.57
N ASP A 210 -28.35 -13.04 0.02
CA ASP A 210 -27.01 -12.75 -0.48
C ASP A 210 -27.04 -12.08 -1.85
N SER A 211 -28.19 -12.00 -2.52
CA SER A 211 -28.28 -11.29 -3.81
C SER A 211 -28.01 -9.79 -3.62
N GLY A 212 -27.22 -9.23 -4.53
CA GLY A 212 -26.88 -7.80 -4.56
C GLY A 212 -25.44 -7.55 -4.97
N ILE A 213 -25.01 -6.30 -4.81
CA ILE A 213 -23.67 -5.85 -5.15
C ILE A 213 -22.73 -6.07 -3.96
N TYR A 214 -21.57 -6.62 -4.26
CA TYR A 214 -20.44 -6.76 -3.37
C TYR A 214 -19.29 -5.90 -3.86
N THR A 215 -18.61 -5.23 -2.93
CA THR A 215 -17.40 -4.46 -3.19
C THR A 215 -16.21 -5.22 -2.64
N CYS A 216 -15.21 -5.45 -3.50
CA CYS A 216 -13.88 -5.88 -3.12
C CYS A 216 -12.96 -4.68 -2.99
N TYR A 217 -12.16 -4.65 -1.93
CA TYR A 217 -11.27 -3.55 -1.58
C TYR A 217 -9.90 -4.10 -1.23
N ALA A 218 -8.85 -3.43 -1.71
CA ALA A 218 -7.47 -3.71 -1.34
C ALA A 218 -6.79 -2.41 -0.86
N ASP A 219 -5.94 -2.52 0.16
CA ASP A 219 -5.14 -1.41 0.72
C ASP A 219 -3.73 -1.89 1.09
N ASP A 220 -2.71 -1.23 0.54
CA ASP A 220 -1.28 -1.48 0.83
C ASP A 220 -0.67 -0.50 1.85
N ARG A 221 -1.53 0.29 2.50
CA ARG A 221 -1.28 1.42 3.42
C ARG A 221 -0.90 2.73 2.74
N SER A 222 -0.40 2.68 1.49
CA SER A 222 0.00 3.85 0.72
C SER A 222 -1.04 4.21 -0.34
N TRP A 223 -1.71 3.20 -0.87
CA TRP A 223 -2.71 3.26 -1.91
C TRP A 223 -3.83 2.27 -1.63
N TYR A 224 -5.04 2.60 -2.06
CA TYR A 224 -6.19 1.70 -1.98
C TYR A 224 -7.07 1.87 -3.23
N GLU A 225 -7.69 0.78 -3.64
CA GLU A 225 -8.65 0.75 -4.73
C GLU A 225 -9.76 -0.26 -4.43
N ASP A 226 -10.88 -0.12 -5.13
CA ASP A 226 -12.02 -1.01 -5.01
C ASP A 226 -12.60 -1.40 -6.37
N GLY A 227 -13.30 -2.54 -6.39
CA GLY A 227 -14.02 -3.07 -7.54
C GLY A 227 -15.34 -3.67 -7.08
N GLN A 228 -16.24 -3.92 -8.04
CA GLN A 228 -17.58 -4.43 -7.74
C GLN A 228 -17.89 -5.72 -8.48
N THR A 229 -18.70 -6.56 -7.83
CA THR A 229 -19.23 -7.81 -8.37
C THR A 229 -20.69 -7.94 -7.93
N GLU A 230 -21.60 -8.13 -8.89
CA GLU A 230 -23.01 -8.40 -8.60
C GLU A 230 -23.28 -9.90 -8.48
N VAL A 231 -24.10 -10.29 -7.49
CA VAL A 231 -24.58 -11.66 -7.30
C VAL A 231 -26.10 -11.70 -7.45
N ILE A 232 -26.58 -12.59 -8.32
CA ILE A 232 -28.01 -12.84 -8.53
C ILE A 232 -28.31 -14.27 -8.08
N VAL A 233 -29.13 -14.38 -7.02
CA VAL A 233 -29.57 -15.67 -6.50
C VAL A 233 -30.92 -16.01 -7.10
N ALA A 234 -30.94 -16.95 -8.05
CA ALA A 234 -32.15 -17.34 -8.77
C ALA A 234 -32.12 -18.84 -9.09
N ALA A 235 -33.27 -19.50 -8.97
CA ALA A 235 -33.43 -20.86 -9.49
C ALA A 235 -33.37 -20.83 -11.02
N MET A 236 -32.45 -21.57 -11.63
CA MET A 236 -32.38 -21.69 -13.07
C MET A 236 -33.53 -22.58 -13.54
N GLU A 237 -34.40 -22.04 -14.40
CA GLU A 237 -35.39 -22.88 -15.09
C GLU A 237 -34.65 -23.91 -15.94
N ARG A 238 -34.76 -25.19 -15.57
CA ARG A 238 -34.27 -26.31 -16.38
C ARG A 238 -35.00 -26.29 -17.73
N LYS A 239 -34.31 -25.88 -18.79
CA LYS A 239 -34.75 -26.10 -20.17
C LYS A 239 -34.81 -27.61 -20.39
N LEU A 240 -36.01 -28.19 -20.28
CA LEU A 240 -36.26 -29.56 -20.68
C LEU A 240 -36.06 -29.64 -22.21
N GLU A 241 -34.94 -30.22 -22.65
CA GLU A 241 -34.80 -30.62 -24.04
C GLU A 241 -35.83 -31.71 -24.34
N PRO A 242 -36.63 -31.59 -25.42
CA PRO A 242 -37.58 -32.64 -25.77
C PRO A 242 -36.81 -33.90 -26.19
N MET A 243 -37.09 -35.02 -25.52
CA MET A 243 -36.59 -36.33 -25.93
C MET A 243 -36.98 -36.57 -27.39
N GLY A 244 -35.97 -36.71 -28.24
CA GLY A 244 -36.11 -37.04 -29.65
C GLY A 244 -36.92 -38.33 -29.81
N LYS A 245 -37.85 -38.28 -30.78
CA LYS A 245 -38.74 -39.37 -31.19
C LYS A 245 -37.99 -40.54 -31.79
#